data_AF-A0A842LK13-F1
#
_entry.id   AF-A0A842LK13-F1
#
_cell.length_a   1.000
_cell.length_b   1.000
_cell.length_c   1.000
_cell.angle_alpha   90.00
_cell.angle_beta   90.00
_cell.angle_gamma   90.00
#
_symmetry.space_group_name_H-M   'P 1'
#
loop_
_entity.id
_entity.type
_entity.pdbx_description
1 polymer ?
#
loop_
_entity_poly.entity_id
_entity_poly.type
_entity_poly.pdbx_seq_one_letter_code
_entity_poly.pdbx_strand_id
1 'polypeptide(L)'
;MRFNLAIILAFPFVLIAFFAGSYMVRWVAVLIAGVILLAFVLEETEFPYLPRRRGNVRKKKTDVERLTDIIKMARKRTIARQILSDAILEIYEILEDNREKAKARTREIFTSLPEGNFLDNLENAIKRVEADVNENRRSSRKGE
;
A
#
# COMPACT_ATOMS: atom_id res chain seq x y z
N MET A 1 16.88 1.63 25.10
CA MET A 1 18.29 1.47 25.52
C MET A 1 19.26 2.31 24.69
N ARG A 2 19.05 2.50 23.38
CA ARG A 2 19.92 3.28 22.48
C ARG A 2 19.96 4.78 22.77
N PHE A 3 18.82 5.38 23.11
CA PHE A 3 18.72 6.80 23.50
C PHE A 3 19.60 7.17 24.71
N ASN A 4 19.66 6.30 25.72
CA ASN A 4 20.54 6.49 26.88
C ASN A 4 22.03 6.50 26.46
N LEU A 5 22.39 5.71 25.45
CA LEU A 5 23.75 5.63 24.92
C LEU A 5 24.13 6.90 24.14
N ALA A 6 23.20 7.45 23.35
CA ALA A 6 23.37 8.73 22.66
C ALA A 6 23.56 9.89 23.66
N ILE A 7 22.78 9.91 24.74
CA ILE A 7 22.92 10.90 25.82
C ILE A 7 24.28 10.75 26.50
N ILE A 8 24.69 9.53 26.88
CA ILE A 8 25.99 9.29 27.52
C ILE A 8 27.15 9.73 26.62
N LEU A 9 27.05 9.50 25.31
CA LEU A 9 28.07 9.87 24.33
C LEU A 9 28.14 11.39 24.08
N ALA A 10 26.99 12.07 24.07
CA ALA A 10 26.91 13.52 23.85
C ALA A 10 27.21 14.33 25.13
N PHE A 11 26.98 13.76 26.31
CA PHE A 11 27.15 14.40 27.62
C PHE A 11 28.52 15.08 27.84
N PRO A 12 29.68 14.46 27.54
CA PRO A 12 30.97 15.12 27.72
C PRO A 12 31.14 16.35 26.82
N PHE A 13 30.57 16.34 25.61
CA PHE A 13 30.65 17.49 24.71
C PHE A 13 29.76 18.65 25.15
N VAL A 14 28.60 18.35 25.74
CA VAL A 14 27.74 19.37 26.37
C VAL A 14 28.46 20.00 27.57
N LEU A 15 29.11 19.20 28.42
CA LEU A 15 29.89 19.73 29.54
C LEU A 15 31.04 20.63 29.06
N ILE A 16 31.77 20.23 28.02
CA ILE A 16 32.84 21.06 27.43
C ILE A 16 32.27 22.37 26.86
N ALA A 17 31.07 22.36 26.25
CA ALA A 17 30.45 23.58 25.75
C ALA A 17 30.10 24.58 26.86
N PHE A 18 29.74 24.12 28.06
CA PHE A 18 29.43 25.01 29.19
C PHE A 18 30.68 25.50 29.93
N PHE A 19 31.73 24.69 30.04
CA PHE A 19 32.92 25.01 30.81
C PHE A 19 34.09 25.58 29.99
N ALA A 20 34.04 25.51 28.65
CA ALA A 20 35.07 26.10 27.82
C ALA A 20 34.99 27.64 27.86
N GLY A 21 35.99 28.27 28.49
CA GLY A 21 36.11 29.74 28.51
C GLY A 21 36.38 30.37 27.14
N SER A 22 36.70 29.56 26.12
CA SER A 22 36.90 30.01 24.74
C SER A 22 35.65 29.79 23.90
N TYR A 23 35.14 30.89 23.34
CA TYR A 23 33.95 30.91 22.46
C TYR A 23 34.09 29.96 21.26
N MET A 24 35.27 29.91 20.63
CA MET A 24 35.53 29.03 19.49
C MET A 24 35.39 27.55 19.86
N VAL A 25 35.92 27.15 21.02
CA VAL A 25 35.84 25.76 21.50
C VAL A 25 34.40 25.37 21.82
N ARG A 26 33.61 26.30 22.37
CA ARG A 26 32.19 26.09 22.63
C ARG A 26 31.41 25.79 21.35
N TRP A 27 31.62 26.56 20.28
CA TRP A 27 30.90 26.33 19.02
C TRP A 27 31.31 25.05 18.32
N VAL A 28 32.60 24.70 18.37
CA VAL A 28 33.07 23.41 17.83
C VAL A 28 32.43 22.25 18.60
N ALA A 29 32.36 22.33 19.94
CA ALA A 29 31.71 21.31 20.76
C ALA A 29 30.21 21.19 20.46
N VAL A 30 29.51 22.32 20.30
CA VAL A 30 28.08 22.34 19.94
C VAL A 30 27.84 21.74 18.55
N LEU A 31 28.70 22.03 17.57
CA LEU A 31 28.59 21.43 16.23
C LEU A 31 28.78 19.91 16.26
N ILE A 32 29.79 19.42 16.98
CA ILE A 32 30.05 17.98 17.12
C ILE A 32 28.88 17.29 17.82
N ALA A 33 28.40 17.85 18.94
CA ALA A 33 27.24 17.32 19.66
C ALA A 33 25.97 17.32 18.79
N GLY A 34 25.77 18.39 18.00
CA GLY A 34 24.66 18.51 17.06
C GLY A 34 24.69 17.45 15.96
N VAL A 35 25.87 17.18 15.38
CA VAL A 35 26.02 16.13 14.34
C VAL A 35 25.77 14.73 14.92
N ILE A 36 26.28 14.44 16.11
CA ILE A 36 26.04 13.15 16.78
C ILE A 36 24.55 12.97 17.06
N LEU A 37 23.88 13.99 17.62
CA LEU A 37 22.45 13.94 17.88
C LEU A 37 21.64 13.85 16.59
N LEU A 38 22.02 14.58 15.53
CA LEU A 38 21.36 14.51 14.23
C LEU A 38 21.45 13.10 13.64
N ALA A 39 22.61 12.46 13.71
CA ALA A 39 22.79 11.09 13.23
C ALA A 39 21.89 10.10 13.96
N PHE A 40 21.77 10.24 15.28
CA PHE A 40 20.85 9.43 16.08
C PHE A 40 19.39 9.74 15.80
N VAL A 41 19.01 11.02 15.68
CA VAL A 41 17.65 11.42 15.31
C VAL A 41 17.29 10.86 13.95
N LEU A 42 18.20 10.86 12.97
CA LEU A 42 17.95 10.28 11.66
C LEU A 42 17.84 8.74 11.68
N GLU A 43 18.50 8.07 12.62
CA GLU A 43 18.37 6.62 12.82
C GLU A 43 17.06 6.26 13.56
N GLU A 44 16.64 7.05 14.54
CA GLU A 44 15.40 6.84 15.31
C GLU A 44 14.15 7.38 14.58
N THR A 45 14.30 8.38 13.70
CA THR A 45 13.28 8.71 12.72
C THR A 45 13.32 7.61 11.66
N GLU A 46 12.57 6.55 11.93
CA GLU A 46 11.89 5.83 10.86
C GLU A 46 11.10 6.88 10.08
N PHE A 47 11.73 7.49 9.09
CA PHE A 47 11.03 8.23 8.06
C PHE A 47 9.84 7.35 7.65
N PRO A 48 8.63 7.90 7.47
CA PRO A 48 7.53 7.18 6.85
C PRO A 48 7.82 7.01 5.36
N TYR A 49 9.01 6.51 5.01
CA TYR A 49 9.18 5.79 3.78
C TYR A 49 8.29 4.57 3.91
N LEU A 50 7.22 4.59 3.11
CA LEU A 50 6.42 3.43 2.70
C LEU A 50 7.20 2.14 2.94
N PRO A 51 6.60 1.12 3.59
CA PRO A 51 7.33 -0.04 4.05
C PRO A 51 8.09 -0.67 2.89
N ARG A 52 9.38 -0.33 2.78
CA ARG A 52 10.29 -1.01 1.88
C ARG A 52 10.58 -2.31 2.59
N ARG A 53 9.68 -3.26 2.35
CA ARG A 53 9.75 -4.65 2.78
C ARG A 53 11.01 -5.27 2.19
N ARG A 54 12.17 -4.95 2.76
CA ARG A 54 13.39 -5.76 2.65
C ARG A 54 13.05 -7.06 3.36
N GLY A 55 12.77 -8.08 2.57
CA GLY A 55 12.33 -9.38 3.09
C GLY A 55 11.20 -9.99 2.27
N ASN A 56 11.38 -10.02 0.96
CA ASN A 56 11.16 -11.23 0.17
C ASN A 56 11.54 -10.90 -1.27
N VAL A 57 12.62 -11.50 -1.73
CA VAL A 57 12.71 -11.95 -3.11
C VAL A 57 11.61 -13.00 -3.26
N ARG A 58 10.34 -12.56 -3.29
CA ARG A 58 9.24 -13.44 -3.66
C ARG A 58 9.57 -13.79 -5.09
N LYS A 59 9.90 -15.07 -5.33
CA LYS A 59 9.86 -15.72 -6.65
C LYS A 59 8.79 -15.00 -7.45
N LYS A 60 9.12 -14.56 -8.67
CA LYS A 60 8.21 -13.89 -9.60
C LYS A 60 6.89 -14.68 -9.63
N LYS A 61 5.96 -14.35 -8.74
CA LYS A 61 4.70 -15.08 -8.61
C LYS A 61 3.97 -14.80 -9.90
N THR A 62 3.54 -15.85 -10.57
CA THR A 62 2.70 -15.74 -11.77
C THR A 62 1.46 -14.92 -11.42
N ASP A 63 0.88 -14.23 -12.41
CA ASP A 63 -0.25 -13.33 -12.15
C ASP A 63 -1.44 -14.08 -11.52
N VAL A 64 -1.59 -15.36 -11.84
CA VAL A 64 -2.57 -16.28 -11.24
C VAL A 64 -2.34 -16.46 -9.73
N GLU A 65 -1.09 -16.67 -9.30
CA GLU A 65 -0.76 -16.80 -7.87
C GLU A 65 -1.02 -15.49 -7.10
N ARG A 66 -0.80 -14.34 -7.76
CA ARG A 66 -1.07 -13.03 -7.17
C ARG A 66 -2.57 -12.81 -6.99
N LEU A 67 -3.37 -13.11 -8.01
CA LEU A 67 -4.82 -13.06 -7.96
C LEU A 67 -5.37 -13.98 -6.86
N THR A 68 -4.82 -15.18 -6.75
CA THR A 68 -5.21 -16.14 -5.71
C THR A 68 -4.92 -15.60 -4.30
N ASP A 69 -3.76 -14.96 -4.09
CA ASP A 69 -3.41 -14.30 -2.82
C ASP A 69 -4.40 -13.16 -2.50
N ILE A 70 -4.82 -12.37 -3.50
CA ILE A 70 -5.78 -11.26 -3.33
C ILE A 70 -7.16 -11.81 -2.96
N ILE A 71 -7.65 -12.83 -3.67
CA ILE A 71 -8.93 -13.51 -3.38
C ILE A 71 -8.92 -14.07 -1.95
N LYS A 72 -7.83 -14.73 -1.56
CA LYS A 72 -7.66 -15.26 -0.20
C LYS A 72 -7.66 -14.15 0.86
N MET A 73 -7.07 -12.99 0.55
CA MET A 73 -7.04 -11.84 1.44
C MET A 73 -8.39 -11.13 1.54
N ALA A 74 -9.18 -11.11 0.46
CA ALA A 74 -10.52 -10.54 0.39
C ALA A 74 -11.55 -11.26 1.27
N ARG A 75 -11.30 -12.52 1.63
CA ARG A 75 -12.12 -13.23 2.63
C ARG A 75 -12.17 -12.47 3.97
N LYS A 76 -11.06 -11.84 4.38
CA LYS A 76 -10.92 -11.19 5.70
C LYS A 76 -10.77 -9.66 5.66
N ARG A 77 -10.28 -9.08 4.56
CA ARG A 77 -9.95 -7.65 4.50
C ARG A 77 -10.82 -6.89 3.51
N THR A 78 -11.46 -5.82 3.96
CA THR A 78 -12.29 -4.91 3.14
C THR A 78 -11.53 -4.31 1.97
N ILE A 79 -10.26 -3.95 2.17
CA ILE A 79 -9.41 -3.37 1.11
C ILE A 79 -9.24 -4.35 -0.06
N ALA A 80 -9.01 -5.63 0.22
CA ALA A 80 -8.85 -6.63 -0.83
C ALA A 80 -10.18 -6.90 -1.57
N ARG A 81 -11.33 -6.76 -0.89
CA ARG A 81 -12.64 -6.79 -1.55
C ARG A 81 -12.81 -5.61 -2.51
N GLN A 82 -12.39 -4.42 -2.09
CA GLN A 82 -12.47 -3.22 -2.92
C GLN A 82 -11.59 -3.33 -4.17
N ILE A 83 -10.37 -3.86 -4.05
CA ILE A 83 -9.50 -4.13 -5.21
C ILE A 83 -10.20 -5.05 -6.23
N LEU A 84 -10.90 -6.08 -5.76
CA LEU A 84 -11.67 -6.98 -6.64
C LEU A 84 -12.86 -6.27 -7.30
N SER A 85 -13.57 -5.42 -6.57
CA SER A 85 -14.66 -4.61 -7.12
C SER A 85 -14.17 -3.61 -8.17
N ASP A 86 -13.03 -2.97 -7.91
CA ASP A 86 -12.40 -2.03 -8.85
C ASP A 86 -11.93 -2.74 -10.13
N ALA A 87 -11.41 -3.97 -10.01
CA ALA A 87 -11.04 -4.77 -11.19
C ALA A 87 -12.26 -5.14 -12.07
N ILE A 88 -13.41 -5.44 -11.45
CA ILE A 88 -14.65 -5.69 -12.19
C ILE A 88 -15.16 -4.39 -12.85
N LEU A 89 -15.05 -3.25 -12.17
CA LEU A 89 -15.40 -1.95 -12.74
C LEU A 89 -14.56 -1.65 -13.98
N GLU A 90 -13.26 -1.90 -13.94
CA GLU A 90 -12.34 -1.70 -15.06
C GLU A 90 -12.76 -2.52 -16.29
N ILE A 91 -13.22 -3.77 -16.09
CA ILE A 91 -13.75 -4.59 -17.17
C ILE A 91 -14.99 -3.93 -17.79
N TYR A 92 -15.91 -3.41 -16.97
CA TYR A 92 -17.10 -2.73 -17.49
C TYR A 92 -16.80 -1.37 -18.13
N GLU A 93 -15.78 -0.65 -17.68
CA GLU A 93 -15.31 0.57 -18.35
C GLU A 93 -14.76 0.27 -19.76
N ILE A 94 -14.27 -0.94 -20.01
CA ILE A 94 -13.86 -1.39 -21.35
C ILE A 94 -15.07 -1.86 -22.18
N LEU A 95 -16.05 -2.52 -21.55
CA LEU A 95 -17.23 -3.04 -22.24
C LEU A 95 -18.25 -1.95 -22.60
N GLU A 96 -18.32 -0.88 -21.82
CA GLU A 96 -19.29 0.19 -22.00
C GLU A 96 -18.59 1.54 -22.27
N ASP A 97 -19.05 2.25 -23.30
CA ASP A 97 -18.52 3.58 -23.68
C ASP A 97 -18.73 4.66 -22.61
N ASN A 98 -19.61 4.43 -21.62
CA ASN A 98 -19.93 5.41 -20.58
C ASN A 98 -19.61 4.87 -19.19
N ARG A 99 -18.68 5.55 -18.52
CA ARG A 99 -18.25 5.29 -17.15
C ARG A 99 -19.39 5.26 -16.12
N GLU A 100 -20.43 6.07 -16.30
CA GLU A 100 -21.56 6.08 -15.37
C GLU A 100 -22.39 4.80 -15.45
N LYS A 101 -22.56 4.26 -16.67
CA LYS A 101 -23.26 3.00 -16.87
C LYS A 101 -22.42 1.82 -16.37
N ALA A 102 -21.10 1.83 -16.59
CA ALA A 102 -20.18 0.83 -16.03
C ALA A 102 -20.24 0.77 -14.49
N LYS A 103 -20.30 1.93 -13.83
CA LYS A 103 -20.49 2.02 -12.37
C LYS A 103 -21.84 1.49 -11.91
N ALA A 104 -22.91 1.84 -12.61
CA ALA A 104 -24.26 1.36 -12.29
C ALA A 104 -24.32 -0.18 -12.37
N ARG A 105 -23.84 -0.76 -13.48
CA ARG A 105 -23.84 -2.21 -13.70
C ARG A 105 -22.97 -2.95 -12.68
N THR A 106 -21.79 -2.42 -12.36
CA THR A 106 -20.93 -2.99 -11.30
C THR A 106 -21.64 -2.96 -9.94
N ARG A 107 -22.29 -1.85 -9.60
CA ARG A 107 -23.05 -1.73 -8.36
C ARG A 107 -24.23 -2.71 -8.31
N GLU A 108 -24.96 -2.86 -9.41
CA GLU A 108 -26.08 -3.82 -9.52
C GLU A 108 -25.61 -5.25 -9.26
N ILE A 109 -24.46 -5.64 -9.79
CA ILE A 109 -23.89 -6.96 -9.55
C ILE A 109 -23.60 -7.15 -8.07
N PHE A 110 -22.89 -6.21 -7.43
CA PHE A 110 -22.58 -6.36 -6.02
C PHE A 110 -23.78 -6.20 -5.07
N THR A 111 -24.82 -5.47 -5.49
CA THR A 111 -26.04 -5.23 -4.68
C THR A 111 -27.09 -6.32 -4.84
N SER A 112 -27.13 -7.01 -5.98
CA SER A 112 -28.04 -8.13 -6.25
C SER A 112 -27.55 -9.47 -5.70
N LEU A 113 -26.41 -9.48 -5.02
CA LEU A 113 -25.83 -10.68 -4.44
C LEU A 113 -26.39 -10.92 -3.04
N PRO A 114 -26.72 -12.18 -2.69
CA PRO A 114 -27.25 -12.53 -1.38
C PRO A 114 -26.32 -12.09 -0.24
N GLU A 115 -26.88 -11.76 0.93
CA GLU A 115 -26.10 -11.63 2.16
C GLU A 115 -25.52 -13.00 2.54
N GLY A 116 -24.31 -13.27 2.05
CA GLY A 116 -23.65 -14.56 2.16
C GLY A 116 -22.12 -14.43 2.18
N ASN A 117 -21.41 -15.54 1.98
CA ASN A 117 -19.96 -15.53 1.92
C ASN A 117 -19.49 -14.69 0.72
N PHE A 118 -18.62 -13.71 0.97
CA PHE A 118 -18.09 -12.81 -0.06
C PHE A 118 -17.50 -13.54 -1.27
N LEU A 119 -16.88 -14.71 -1.08
CA LEU A 119 -16.29 -15.48 -2.17
C LEU A 119 -17.36 -16.05 -3.12
N ASP A 120 -18.48 -16.52 -2.59
CA ASP A 120 -19.59 -17.06 -3.37
C ASP A 120 -20.25 -15.92 -4.16
N ASN A 121 -20.34 -14.74 -3.54
CA ASN A 121 -20.79 -13.52 -4.18
C ASN A 121 -19.85 -13.09 -5.32
N LEU A 122 -18.53 -13.12 -5.09
CA LEU A 122 -17.54 -12.84 -6.11
C LEU A 122 -17.60 -13.83 -7.27
N GLU A 123 -17.79 -15.13 -7.01
CA GLU A 123 -17.95 -16.13 -8.06
C GLU A 123 -19.16 -15.83 -8.96
N ASN A 124 -20.30 -15.51 -8.34
CA ASN A 124 -21.52 -15.13 -9.07
C ASN A 124 -21.34 -13.82 -9.85
N ALA A 125 -20.60 -12.86 -9.30
CA ALA A 125 -20.25 -11.62 -9.99
C ALA A 125 -19.41 -11.90 -11.25
N ILE A 126 -18.37 -12.73 -11.11
CA ILE A 126 -17.49 -13.12 -12.23
C ILE A 126 -18.28 -13.86 -13.32
N LYS A 127 -19.19 -14.78 -12.96
CA LYS A 127 -20.04 -15.48 -13.94
C LYS A 127 -20.91 -14.51 -14.77
N ARG A 128 -21.45 -13.46 -14.14
CA ARG A 128 -22.21 -12.43 -14.88
C ARG A 128 -21.31 -11.60 -15.80
N VAL A 129 -20.16 -11.18 -15.30
CA VAL A 129 -19.16 -10.46 -16.11
C VAL A 129 -18.74 -11.29 -17.31
N GLU A 130 -18.48 -12.58 -17.13
CA GLU A 130 -18.12 -13.49 -18.23
C GLU A 130 -19.24 -13.60 -19.28
N ALA A 131 -20.49 -13.72 -18.84
CA ALA A 131 -21.64 -13.73 -19.75
C ALA A 131 -21.73 -12.44 -20.56
N ASP A 132 -21.60 -11.28 -19.90
CA ASP A 132 -21.64 -9.96 -20.54
C ASP A 132 -20.50 -9.77 -21.55
N VAL A 133 -19.27 -10.16 -21.19
CA VAL A 133 -18.09 -10.12 -22.09
C VAL A 133 -18.31 -11.00 -23.31
N ASN A 134 -18.83 -12.21 -23.11
CA ASN A 134 -19.07 -13.15 -24.20
C ASN A 134 -20.18 -12.67 -25.15
N GLU A 135 -21.23 -12.04 -24.62
CA GLU A 135 -22.28 -11.42 -25.43
C GLU A 135 -21.74 -10.22 -26.24
N ASN A 136 -20.95 -9.34 -25.61
CA ASN A 136 -20.31 -8.22 -26.31
C ASN A 136 -19.33 -8.69 -27.40
N ARG A 137 -18.61 -9.79 -27.17
CA ARG A 137 -17.74 -10.39 -28.21
C ARG A 137 -18.54 -10.94 -29.39
N ARG A 138 -19.74 -11.48 -29.14
CA ARG A 138 -20.62 -11.99 -30.21
C ARG A 138 -21.28 -10.86 -31.00
N SER A 139 -21.68 -9.76 -30.36
CA SER A 139 -22.23 -8.59 -31.05
C SER A 139 -21.19 -7.95 -31.96
N SER A 140 -19.95 -7.78 -31.48
CA SER A 140 -18.84 -7.25 -32.26
C SER A 140 -18.54 -8.08 -33.52
N ARG A 141 -18.60 -9.41 -33.45
CA ARG A 141 -18.41 -10.30 -34.62
C ARG A 141 -19.54 -10.31 -35.64
N LYS A 142 -20.72 -9.81 -35.28
CA LYS A 142 -21.92 -9.84 -36.15
C LYS A 142 -22.13 -8.52 -36.90
N GLY A 143 -21.33 -7.50 -36.58
CA GLY A 143 -21.34 -6.18 -37.21
C GLY A 143 -20.24 -5.96 -38.26
N GLU A 144 -19.45 -7.00 -38.57
CA GLU A 144 -18.57 -7.08 -39.76
C GLU A 144 -19.25 -7.94 -40.84
#